data_AF-A0A0L6JPH6-F1
#
_entry.id   AF-A0A0L6JPH6-F1
#
_cell.length_a   1.000
_cell.length_b   1.000
_cell.length_c   1.000
_cell.angle_alpha   90.00
_cell.angle_beta   90.00
_cell.angle_gamma   90.00
#
_symmetry.space_group_name_H-M   'P 1'
#
loop_
_entity.id
_entity.type
_entity.pdbx_description
1 polymer ?
#
loop_
_entity_poly.entity_id
_entity_poly.type
_entity_poly.pdbx_seq_one_letter_code
_entity_poly.pdbx_strand_id
1 'polypeptide(L)'
;MNIDDIVKDGFILHEDDGRVKGLSILSLRIALRSFFSTYSCMKDNFNIRKSRKDRDYIYSDSYYEACSETIIHFHHFFELVLKDFLRQDSELIVLDGLDDPIILHKLIKKEPIESELSDSLNTIEFGRTLTYICNLVQEKRIFTDGRLDFLLQSKDALKKLNKLRNRLMHRGSFILRYEALDEFIGTYILPIIIEITNLSEFKSLERYWRYTALKCNIDPLIEIMNEFKQKNFDFGKIAYLKELGRAAYNNPLENKGFGINYFERGNKKLLRRLEKIRELEQKNENVSEIKTCPMCGESTLIIYEDIESEYDVVDGEQVCTDAWKYTYEAKCICCTFEINKNYVKKRK
;
A
#
# COMPACT_ATOMS: atom_id res chain seq x y z
N MET A 1 11.99 21.86 29.40
CA MET A 1 11.51 20.55 28.93
C MET A 1 12.75 19.70 28.69
N ASN A 2 13.01 18.76 29.59
CA ASN A 2 14.11 17.80 29.44
C ASN A 2 13.67 16.66 28.51
N ILE A 3 14.57 15.72 28.20
CA ILE A 3 14.25 14.60 27.31
C ILE A 3 13.12 13.72 27.88
N ASP A 4 13.08 13.53 29.21
CA ASP A 4 12.05 12.71 29.86
C ASP A 4 10.66 13.34 29.75
N ASP A 5 10.57 14.67 29.86
CA ASP A 5 9.34 15.44 29.65
C ASP A 5 8.86 15.27 28.20
N ILE A 6 9.77 15.30 27.23
CA ILE A 6 9.43 15.14 25.80
C ILE A 6 8.90 13.74 25.51
N VAL A 7 9.54 12.69 26.05
CA VAL A 7 9.10 11.30 25.81
C VAL A 7 7.73 11.02 26.44
N LYS A 8 7.39 11.72 27.52
CA LYS A 8 6.09 11.61 28.20
C LYS A 8 5.00 12.51 27.61
N ASP A 9 5.35 13.51 26.80
CA ASP A 9 4.42 14.42 26.12
C ASP A 9 3.75 13.76 24.90
N GLY A 10 3.06 12.65 25.16
CA GLY A 10 2.28 11.88 24.20
C GLY A 10 0.81 11.77 24.64
N PHE A 11 -0.03 11.24 23.76
CA PHE A 11 -1.42 10.92 24.10
C PHE A 11 -1.70 9.45 23.80
N ILE A 12 -2.46 8.81 24.68
CA ILE A 12 -2.87 7.42 24.52
C ILE A 12 -3.99 7.36 23.48
N LEU A 13 -3.88 6.43 22.53
CA LEU A 13 -4.96 6.11 21.62
C LEU A 13 -5.99 5.25 22.38
N HIS A 14 -7.05 5.87 22.90
CA HIS A 14 -8.09 5.16 23.67
C HIS A 14 -8.83 4.09 22.84
N GLU A 15 -9.16 2.98 23.50
CA GLU A 15 -9.91 1.84 22.94
C GLU A 15 -11.34 2.20 22.52
N ASP A 16 -12.02 3.07 23.28
CA ASP A 16 -13.43 3.45 23.09
C ASP A 16 -13.74 4.13 21.75
N ASP A 17 -12.71 4.56 21.02
CA ASP A 17 -12.84 5.25 19.75
C ASP A 17 -12.42 4.37 18.54
N GLY A 18 -12.19 3.07 18.79
CA GLY A 18 -11.71 2.11 17.78
C GLY A 18 -10.24 2.34 17.36
N ARG A 19 -9.48 3.10 18.14
CA ARG A 19 -8.15 3.64 17.77
C ARG A 19 -6.93 2.85 18.25
N VAL A 20 -7.07 1.79 19.07
CA VAL A 20 -5.95 0.84 19.30
C VAL A 20 -5.71 -0.01 18.04
N LYS A 21 -6.76 -0.32 17.27
CA LYS A 21 -6.62 -0.72 15.86
C LYS A 21 -6.10 0.40 14.96
N GLY A 22 -6.02 1.63 15.46
CA GLY A 22 -5.67 2.82 14.69
C GLY A 22 -4.24 2.76 14.15
N LEU A 23 -3.25 2.37 14.95
CA LEU A 23 -1.86 2.25 14.46
C LEU A 23 -1.70 1.06 13.51
N SER A 24 -2.35 -0.08 13.77
CA SER A 24 -2.29 -1.22 12.86
C SER A 24 -2.93 -0.87 11.50
N ILE A 25 -4.13 -0.31 11.51
CA ILE A 25 -4.85 0.14 10.30
C ILE A 25 -4.12 1.29 9.59
N LEU A 26 -3.53 2.23 10.33
CA LEU A 26 -2.69 3.28 9.75
C LEU A 26 -1.47 2.67 9.06
N SER A 27 -0.80 1.71 9.70
CA SER A 27 0.33 0.99 9.10
C SER A 27 -0.10 0.25 7.84
N LEU A 28 -1.25 -0.41 7.85
CA LEU A 28 -1.80 -1.07 6.67
C LEU A 28 -2.01 -0.06 5.53
N ARG A 29 -2.58 1.10 5.82
CA ARG A 29 -2.78 2.18 4.85
C ARG A 29 -1.46 2.66 4.25
N ILE A 30 -0.45 2.91 5.10
CA ILE A 30 0.87 3.35 4.65
C ILE A 30 1.50 2.28 3.76
N ALA A 31 1.48 1.02 4.19
CA ALA A 31 2.04 -0.10 3.42
C ALA A 31 1.39 -0.22 2.03
N LEU A 32 0.06 -0.16 1.95
CA LEU A 32 -0.67 -0.24 0.68
C LEU A 32 -0.39 0.97 -0.23
N ARG A 33 -0.35 2.17 0.34
CA ARG A 33 -0.03 3.39 -0.42
C ARG A 33 1.38 3.33 -0.99
N SER A 34 2.35 2.88 -0.20
CA SER A 34 3.74 2.71 -0.63
C SER A 34 3.88 1.60 -1.66
N PHE A 35 3.20 0.46 -1.46
CA PHE A 35 3.17 -0.65 -2.40
C PHE A 35 2.69 -0.21 -3.78
N PHE A 36 1.55 0.49 -3.85
CA PHE A 36 1.03 1.03 -5.11
C PHE A 36 1.94 2.08 -5.74
N SER A 37 2.64 2.87 -4.93
CA SER A 37 3.54 3.93 -5.42
C SER A 37 4.80 3.40 -6.10
N THR A 38 5.22 2.17 -5.81
CA THR A 38 6.44 1.59 -6.41
C THR A 38 6.40 1.51 -7.94
N TYR A 39 5.22 1.46 -8.57
CA TYR A 39 5.11 1.58 -10.03
C TYR A 39 5.52 2.97 -10.50
N SER A 40 4.97 4.03 -9.90
CA SER A 40 5.30 5.41 -10.26
C SER A 40 6.80 5.72 -10.08
N CYS A 41 7.51 5.01 -9.19
CA CYS A 41 8.96 5.12 -9.01
C CYS A 41 9.76 4.48 -10.16
N MET A 42 9.13 3.59 -10.93
CA MET A 42 9.75 2.75 -11.97
C MET A 42 9.17 2.97 -13.37
N LYS A 43 8.11 3.77 -13.52
CA LYS A 43 7.33 3.93 -14.77
C LYS A 43 8.18 4.28 -15.99
N ASP A 44 9.25 5.07 -15.81
CA ASP A 44 10.12 5.48 -16.91
C ASP A 44 11.12 4.39 -17.33
N ASN A 45 11.39 3.44 -16.41
CA ASN A 45 12.31 2.34 -16.61
C ASN A 45 11.63 0.97 -16.79
N PHE A 46 10.29 0.93 -16.82
CA PHE A 46 9.50 -0.30 -16.72
C PHE A 46 9.79 -1.33 -17.84
N ASN A 47 10.02 -0.86 -19.07
CA ASN A 47 10.28 -1.73 -20.23
C ASN A 47 11.75 -1.93 -20.58
N ILE A 48 12.67 -1.43 -19.76
CA ILE A 48 14.09 -1.47 -20.11
C ILE A 48 14.63 -2.90 -19.92
N ARG A 49 14.77 -3.64 -21.02
CA ARG A 49 15.46 -4.94 -21.05
C ARG A 49 16.96 -4.73 -20.92
N LYS A 50 17.52 -4.90 -19.72
CA LYS A 50 18.97 -4.93 -19.50
C LYS A 50 19.46 -6.26 -18.94
N SER A 51 20.79 -6.44 -18.99
CA SER A 51 21.48 -7.55 -18.33
C SER A 51 21.15 -7.59 -16.83
N ARG A 52 21.29 -8.75 -16.17
CA ARG A 52 20.99 -8.90 -14.74
C ARG A 52 21.83 -7.96 -13.83
N LYS A 53 23.03 -7.57 -14.26
CA LYS A 53 23.88 -6.61 -13.51
C LYS A 53 23.40 -5.16 -13.67
N ASP A 54 22.84 -4.82 -14.81
CA ASP A 54 22.34 -3.46 -15.07
C ASP A 54 20.90 -3.24 -14.57
N ARG A 55 20.17 -4.33 -14.28
CA ARG A 55 18.81 -4.32 -13.73
C ARG A 55 18.71 -3.76 -12.32
N ASP A 56 19.81 -3.64 -11.58
CA ASP A 56 19.76 -3.06 -10.24
C ASP A 56 19.99 -1.53 -10.27
N TYR A 57 20.61 -1.00 -11.33
CA TYR A 57 20.83 0.45 -11.50
C TYR A 57 19.61 1.24 -11.98
N ILE A 58 18.51 0.55 -12.32
CA ILE A 58 17.27 1.22 -12.76
C ILE A 58 16.39 1.66 -11.59
N TYR A 59 16.68 1.21 -10.37
CA TYR A 59 15.91 1.53 -9.18
C TYR A 59 16.36 2.87 -8.61
N SER A 60 15.39 3.77 -8.40
CA SER A 60 15.60 5.08 -7.79
C SER A 60 15.54 5.01 -6.26
N ASP A 61 16.06 6.04 -5.59
CA ASP A 61 15.91 6.19 -4.13
C ASP A 61 14.45 6.18 -3.70
N SER A 62 13.56 6.77 -4.51
CA SER A 62 12.11 6.72 -4.29
C SER A 62 11.56 5.29 -4.31
N TYR A 63 12.12 4.41 -5.15
CA TYR A 63 11.74 2.99 -5.12
C TYR A 63 12.25 2.30 -3.85
N TYR A 64 13.47 2.62 -3.39
CA TYR A 64 14.01 2.07 -2.14
C TYR A 64 13.16 2.45 -0.94
N GLU A 65 12.74 3.71 -0.86
CA GLU A 65 11.82 4.23 0.15
C GLU A 65 10.47 3.48 0.07
N ALA A 66 9.81 3.49 -1.08
CA ALA A 66 8.51 2.85 -1.24
C ALA A 66 8.55 1.34 -0.95
N CYS A 67 9.61 0.63 -1.35
CA CYS A 67 9.81 -0.78 -1.02
C CYS A 67 10.01 -0.99 0.49
N SER A 68 10.81 -0.14 1.14
CA SER A 68 11.10 -0.25 2.57
C SER A 68 9.86 0.00 3.41
N GLU A 69 9.15 1.10 3.11
CA GLU A 69 7.87 1.46 3.73
C GLU A 69 6.85 0.34 3.59
N THR A 70 6.75 -0.26 2.40
CA THR A 70 5.84 -1.41 2.16
C THR A 70 6.13 -2.56 3.12
N ILE A 71 7.39 -2.99 3.22
CA ILE A 71 7.75 -4.16 4.04
C ILE A 71 7.66 -3.87 5.53
N ILE A 72 8.17 -2.71 5.98
CA ILE A 72 8.17 -2.31 7.39
C ILE A 72 6.73 -2.17 7.88
N HIS A 73 5.87 -1.49 7.11
CA HIS A 73 4.52 -1.22 7.56
C HIS A 73 3.56 -2.41 7.43
N PHE A 74 3.76 -3.32 6.48
CA PHE A 74 3.04 -4.60 6.53
C PHE A 74 3.48 -5.43 7.74
N HIS A 75 4.78 -5.49 8.02
CA HIS A 75 5.29 -6.20 9.19
C HIS A 75 4.70 -5.64 10.49
N HIS A 76 4.70 -4.31 10.66
CA HIS A 76 4.14 -3.65 11.83
C HIS A 76 2.62 -3.87 11.95
N PHE A 77 1.87 -3.81 10.84
CA PHE A 77 0.44 -4.15 10.82
C PHE A 77 0.18 -5.56 11.37
N PHE A 78 0.87 -6.58 10.85
CA PHE A 78 0.69 -7.94 11.33
C PHE A 78 1.16 -8.11 12.77
N GLU A 79 2.24 -7.44 13.19
CA GLU A 79 2.69 -7.51 14.58
C GLU A 79 1.60 -7.07 15.55
N LEU A 80 1.00 -5.91 15.29
CA LEU A 80 -0.04 -5.37 16.14
C LEU A 80 -1.31 -6.24 16.10
N VAL A 81 -1.76 -6.66 14.92
CA VAL A 81 -2.97 -7.51 14.79
C VAL A 81 -2.80 -8.85 15.48
N LEU A 82 -1.65 -9.52 15.33
CA LEU A 82 -1.42 -10.81 15.97
C LEU A 82 -1.31 -10.67 17.49
N LYS A 83 -0.73 -9.57 18.00
CA LYS A 83 -0.74 -9.24 19.43
C LYS A 83 -2.17 -9.03 19.92
N ASP A 84 -2.98 -8.27 19.18
CA ASP A 84 -4.38 -8.02 19.54
C ASP A 84 -5.21 -9.30 19.62
N PHE A 85 -4.99 -10.25 18.70
CA PHE A 85 -5.64 -11.57 18.78
C PHE A 85 -5.24 -12.35 20.04
N LEU A 86 -3.99 -12.26 20.49
CA LEU A 86 -3.53 -12.90 21.72
C LEU A 86 -4.10 -12.20 22.97
N ARG A 87 -4.20 -10.86 22.95
CA ARG A 87 -4.78 -10.07 24.06
C ARG A 87 -6.25 -10.38 24.31
N GLN A 88 -7.01 -10.73 23.26
CA GLN A 88 -8.40 -11.16 23.41
C GLN A 88 -8.55 -12.39 24.31
N ASP A 89 -7.52 -13.25 24.39
CA ASP A 89 -7.48 -14.38 25.31
C ASP A 89 -6.86 -13.97 26.67
N SER A 90 -5.63 -13.45 26.65
CA SER A 90 -4.92 -13.02 27.85
C SER A 90 -3.75 -12.08 27.56
N GLU A 91 -3.73 -10.92 28.24
CA GLU A 91 -2.63 -9.95 28.15
C GLU A 91 -1.27 -10.58 28.50
N LEU A 92 -1.25 -11.56 29.44
CA LEU A 92 -0.04 -12.26 29.88
C LEU A 92 0.75 -12.92 28.75
N ILE A 93 0.08 -13.32 27.67
CA ILE A 93 0.71 -14.03 26.55
C ILE A 93 1.54 -13.07 25.69
N VAL A 94 1.23 -11.79 25.73
CA VAL A 94 1.82 -10.75 24.88
C VAL A 94 2.95 -10.00 25.56
N LEU A 95 3.07 -10.10 26.88
CA LEU A 95 4.09 -9.43 27.68
C LEU A 95 5.40 -10.22 27.70
N ASP A 96 6.52 -9.51 27.63
CA ASP A 96 7.88 -10.06 27.76
C ASP A 96 8.49 -9.65 29.10
N GLY A 97 9.22 -10.57 29.74
CA GLY A 97 9.94 -10.27 30.99
C GLY A 97 9.06 -9.80 32.15
N LEU A 98 7.96 -10.50 32.44
CA LEU A 98 7.12 -10.25 33.62
C LEU A 98 7.86 -10.65 34.92
N ASP A 99 8.76 -9.77 35.36
CA ASP A 99 9.59 -10.00 36.56
C ASP A 99 8.96 -9.43 37.84
N ASP A 100 7.95 -8.56 37.73
CA ASP A 100 7.24 -7.97 38.88
C ASP A 100 6.09 -8.90 39.36
N PRO A 101 6.19 -9.48 40.57
CA PRO A 101 5.16 -10.37 41.11
C PRO A 101 3.81 -9.67 41.34
N ILE A 102 3.79 -8.37 41.61
CA ILE A 102 2.57 -7.59 41.84
C ILE A 102 1.83 -7.40 40.52
N ILE A 103 2.53 -7.02 39.45
CA ILE A 103 1.94 -6.89 38.11
C ILE A 103 1.41 -8.24 37.64
N LEU A 104 2.20 -9.31 37.79
CA LEU A 104 1.78 -10.66 37.44
C LEU A 104 0.53 -11.09 38.23
N HIS A 105 0.48 -10.83 39.53
CA HIS A 105 -0.68 -11.13 40.35
C HIS A 105 -1.91 -10.35 39.90
N LYS A 106 -1.78 -9.03 39.62
CA LYS A 106 -2.87 -8.20 39.09
C LYS A 106 -3.41 -8.73 37.77
N LEU A 107 -2.52 -9.11 36.83
CA LEU A 107 -2.90 -9.68 35.54
C LEU A 107 -3.64 -11.03 35.68
N ILE A 108 -3.15 -11.92 36.54
CA ILE A 108 -3.80 -13.20 36.84
C ILE A 108 -5.20 -12.97 37.45
N LYS A 109 -5.34 -11.96 38.31
CA LYS A 109 -6.61 -11.59 38.96
C LYS A 109 -7.53 -10.72 38.10
N LYS A 110 -7.09 -10.29 36.91
CA LYS A 110 -7.77 -9.32 36.05
C LYS A 110 -8.08 -8.00 36.77
N GLU A 111 -7.19 -7.60 37.68
CA GLU A 111 -7.26 -6.30 38.34
C GLU A 111 -6.74 -5.21 37.41
N PRO A 112 -7.30 -3.98 37.48
CA PRO A 112 -6.80 -2.86 36.68
C PRO A 112 -5.35 -2.52 37.05
N ILE A 113 -4.54 -2.26 36.03
CA ILE A 113 -3.15 -1.82 36.17
C ILE A 113 -3.13 -0.31 35.92
N GLU A 114 -2.47 0.44 36.80
CA GLU A 114 -2.29 1.88 36.63
C GLU A 114 -1.42 2.17 35.40
N SER A 115 -1.71 3.26 34.68
CA SER A 115 -1.09 3.58 33.38
C SER A 115 0.44 3.67 33.47
N GLU A 116 0.98 4.21 34.56
CA GLU A 116 2.43 4.34 34.77
C GLU A 116 3.16 2.99 34.88
N LEU A 117 2.49 1.95 35.37
CA LEU A 117 3.02 0.58 35.42
C LEU A 117 2.90 -0.12 34.07
N SER A 118 1.86 0.20 33.29
CA SER A 118 1.67 -0.35 31.95
C SER A 118 2.76 0.09 30.96
N ASP A 119 3.25 1.32 31.09
CA ASP A 119 4.26 1.88 30.18
C ASP A 119 5.63 1.19 30.31
N SER A 120 5.88 0.51 31.44
CA SER A 120 7.12 -0.24 31.69
C SER A 120 7.13 -1.65 31.07
N LEU A 121 5.98 -2.13 30.59
CA LEU A 121 5.84 -3.50 30.12
C LEU A 121 6.25 -3.65 28.66
N ASN A 122 7.30 -4.45 28.44
CA ASN A 122 7.71 -4.82 27.09
C ASN A 122 6.75 -5.87 26.52
N THR A 123 6.53 -5.83 25.21
CA THR A 123 5.74 -6.86 24.50
C THR A 123 6.66 -7.79 23.71
N ILE A 124 6.27 -9.05 23.57
CA ILE A 124 7.04 -10.04 22.83
C ILE A 124 7.25 -9.62 21.36
N GLU A 125 8.37 -10.00 20.78
CA GLU A 125 8.66 -9.70 19.37
C GLU A 125 7.75 -10.46 18.38
N PHE A 126 7.65 -9.96 17.15
CA PHE A 126 6.85 -10.56 16.07
C PHE A 126 7.06 -12.07 15.90
N GLY A 127 8.32 -12.54 15.87
CA GLY A 127 8.63 -13.95 15.62
C GLY A 127 8.05 -14.87 16.70
N ARG A 128 8.07 -14.42 17.95
CA ARG A 128 7.50 -15.12 19.11
C ARG A 128 5.98 -15.03 19.07
N THR A 129 5.43 -13.84 18.80
CA THR A 129 3.99 -13.59 18.61
C THR A 129 3.38 -14.54 17.59
N LEU A 130 3.98 -14.63 16.38
CA LEU A 130 3.53 -15.52 15.32
C LEU A 130 3.61 -17.00 15.72
N THR A 131 4.63 -17.38 16.49
CA THR A 131 4.75 -18.77 16.95
C THR A 131 3.65 -19.11 17.96
N TYR A 132 3.40 -18.23 18.92
CA TYR A 132 2.38 -18.43 19.95
C TYR A 132 0.99 -18.53 19.34
N ILE A 133 0.60 -17.57 18.50
CA ILE A 133 -0.74 -17.58 17.91
C ILE A 133 -0.96 -18.82 17.03
N CYS A 134 0.02 -19.22 16.20
CA CYS A 134 -0.12 -20.43 15.40
C CYS A 134 -0.25 -21.69 16.26
N ASN A 135 0.51 -21.80 17.35
CA ASN A 135 0.42 -22.97 18.24
C ASN A 135 -0.93 -23.02 18.95
N LEU A 136 -1.43 -21.88 19.46
CA LEU A 136 -2.72 -21.81 20.15
C LEU A 136 -3.90 -22.08 19.21
N VAL A 137 -3.85 -21.59 17.97
CA VAL A 137 -4.85 -21.90 16.93
C VAL A 137 -4.81 -23.38 16.56
N GLN A 138 -3.61 -23.93 16.31
CA GLN A 138 -3.42 -25.34 15.96
C GLN A 138 -3.95 -26.30 17.05
N GLU A 139 -3.71 -25.97 18.32
CA GLU A 139 -4.20 -26.73 19.48
C GLU A 139 -5.65 -26.40 19.86
N LYS A 140 -6.35 -25.57 19.07
CA LYS A 140 -7.73 -25.11 19.32
C LYS A 140 -7.94 -24.56 20.73
N ARG A 141 -6.95 -23.82 21.24
CA ARG A 141 -7.01 -23.13 22.54
C ARG A 141 -7.67 -21.77 22.45
N ILE A 142 -7.49 -21.09 21.32
CA ILE A 142 -8.12 -19.81 20.98
C ILE A 142 -8.85 -19.95 19.65
N PHE A 143 -9.88 -19.12 19.43
CA PHE A 143 -10.61 -19.02 18.16
C PHE A 143 -11.02 -20.38 17.58
N THR A 144 -11.74 -21.18 18.39
CA THR A 144 -12.14 -22.56 18.11
C THR A 144 -13.13 -22.70 16.95
N ASP A 145 -13.70 -21.59 16.48
CA ASP A 145 -14.54 -21.48 15.31
C ASP A 145 -13.76 -21.54 13.98
N GLY A 146 -12.42 -21.65 14.04
CA GLY A 146 -11.56 -21.82 12.87
C GLY A 146 -11.32 -20.52 12.09
N ARG A 147 -11.81 -19.37 12.59
CA ARG A 147 -11.71 -18.08 11.88
C ARG A 147 -10.27 -17.62 11.62
N LEU A 148 -9.29 -18.19 12.32
CA LEU A 148 -7.86 -17.88 12.16
C LEU A 148 -7.05 -19.01 11.49
N ASP A 149 -7.69 -20.05 10.95
CA ASP A 149 -7.00 -21.20 10.36
C ASP A 149 -6.09 -20.81 9.18
N PHE A 150 -6.42 -19.73 8.46
CA PHE A 150 -5.60 -19.18 7.37
C PHE A 150 -4.19 -18.78 7.83
N LEU A 151 -3.98 -18.46 9.12
CA LEU A 151 -2.66 -18.13 9.67
C LEU A 151 -1.71 -19.32 9.64
N LEU A 152 -2.23 -20.55 9.78
CA LEU A 152 -1.41 -21.76 9.73
C LEU A 152 -0.81 -21.97 8.33
N GLN A 153 -1.60 -21.70 7.29
CA GLN A 153 -1.17 -21.77 5.89
C GLN A 153 -0.23 -20.63 5.52
N SER A 154 -0.43 -19.47 6.14
CA SER A 154 0.30 -18.22 5.84
C SER A 154 1.58 -18.03 6.67
N LYS A 155 1.88 -18.96 7.58
CA LYS A 155 2.99 -18.86 8.54
C LYS A 155 4.35 -18.62 7.88
N ASP A 156 4.65 -19.30 6.76
CA ASP A 156 5.94 -19.11 6.08
C ASP A 156 6.05 -17.70 5.48
N ALA A 157 4.99 -17.20 4.82
CA ALA A 157 4.97 -15.85 4.26
C ALA A 157 5.24 -14.77 5.32
N LEU A 158 4.59 -14.88 6.48
CA LEU A 158 4.81 -13.97 7.62
C LEU A 158 6.22 -14.09 8.20
N LYS A 159 6.81 -15.30 8.24
CA LYS A 159 8.22 -15.47 8.61
C LYS A 159 9.16 -14.82 7.60
N LYS A 160 8.89 -14.93 6.29
CA LYS A 160 9.68 -14.25 5.25
C LYS A 160 9.55 -12.74 5.35
N LEU A 161 8.36 -12.21 5.64
CA LEU A 161 8.14 -10.78 5.88
C LEU A 161 9.00 -10.27 7.04
N ASN A 162 9.00 -10.96 8.18
CA ASN A 162 9.86 -10.61 9.32
C ASN A 162 11.36 -10.65 8.96
N LYS A 163 11.78 -11.67 8.18
CA LYS A 163 13.17 -11.76 7.69
C LYS A 163 13.52 -10.59 6.76
N LEU A 164 12.60 -10.17 5.89
CA LEU A 164 12.80 -9.02 5.00
C LEU A 164 12.92 -7.73 5.80
N ARG A 165 12.02 -7.49 6.76
CA ARG A 165 12.07 -6.35 7.68
C ARG A 165 13.40 -6.29 8.43
N ASN A 166 13.87 -7.42 9.00
CA ASN A 166 15.16 -7.47 9.68
C ASN A 166 16.34 -7.19 8.76
N ARG A 167 16.30 -7.64 7.50
CA ARG A 167 17.36 -7.34 6.53
C ARG A 167 17.38 -5.87 6.13
N LEU A 168 16.22 -5.26 5.95
CA LEU A 168 16.08 -3.83 5.66
C LEU A 168 16.58 -2.98 6.83
N MET A 169 16.01 -3.18 8.02
CA MET A 169 16.27 -2.31 9.17
C MET A 169 17.66 -2.52 9.79
N HIS A 170 18.14 -3.76 9.92
CA HIS A 170 19.41 -4.01 10.63
C HIS A 170 20.63 -4.04 9.73
N ARG A 171 20.47 -4.37 8.44
CA ARG A 171 21.61 -4.47 7.51
C ARG A 171 21.61 -3.39 6.44
N GLY A 172 20.48 -2.70 6.18
CA GLY A 172 20.38 -1.59 5.23
C GLY A 172 20.82 -1.89 3.78
N SER A 173 21.01 -3.16 3.42
CA SER A 173 21.77 -3.58 2.23
C SER A 173 20.98 -4.48 1.30
N PHE A 174 19.67 -4.60 1.50
CA PHE A 174 18.83 -5.45 0.67
C PHE A 174 17.49 -4.81 0.39
N ILE A 175 17.21 -4.59 -0.90
CA ILE A 175 15.92 -4.17 -1.43
C ILE A 175 15.39 -5.28 -2.35
N LEU A 176 14.09 -5.54 -2.30
CA LEU A 176 13.45 -6.44 -3.27
C LEU A 176 13.35 -5.74 -4.63
N ARG A 177 13.64 -6.48 -5.70
CA ARG A 177 13.36 -6.03 -7.07
C ARG A 177 11.86 -5.89 -7.28
N TYR A 178 11.45 -5.01 -8.21
CA TYR A 178 10.05 -4.67 -8.46
C TYR A 178 9.16 -5.90 -8.64
N GLU A 179 9.53 -6.79 -9.56
CA GLU A 179 8.79 -8.01 -9.86
C GLU A 179 8.66 -8.92 -8.62
N ALA A 180 9.73 -9.07 -7.85
CA ALA A 180 9.76 -9.92 -6.66
C ALA A 180 8.96 -9.32 -5.50
N LEU A 181 8.94 -7.99 -5.37
CA LEU A 181 8.09 -7.31 -4.40
C LEU A 181 6.61 -7.53 -4.76
N ASP A 182 6.25 -7.32 -6.03
CA ASP A 182 4.87 -7.45 -6.50
C ASP A 182 4.36 -8.88 -6.34
N GLU A 183 5.16 -9.87 -6.71
CA GLU A 183 4.80 -11.28 -6.53
C GLU A 183 4.69 -11.64 -5.05
N PHE A 184 5.63 -11.19 -4.21
CA PHE A 184 5.59 -11.46 -2.77
C PHE A 184 4.34 -10.86 -2.12
N ILE A 185 4.06 -9.59 -2.40
CA ILE A 185 2.91 -8.89 -1.81
C ILE A 185 1.59 -9.42 -2.38
N GLY A 186 1.45 -9.48 -3.70
CA GLY A 186 0.22 -9.86 -4.37
C GLY A 186 -0.17 -11.33 -4.17
N THR A 187 0.80 -12.24 -4.15
CA THR A 187 0.53 -13.68 -3.99
C THR A 187 0.36 -14.09 -2.54
N TYR A 188 1.14 -13.50 -1.62
CA TYR A 188 1.22 -14.02 -0.25
C TYR A 188 0.71 -13.05 0.82
N ILE A 189 0.91 -11.74 0.69
CA ILE A 189 0.56 -10.78 1.75
C ILE A 189 -0.86 -10.25 1.63
N LEU A 190 -1.29 -9.85 0.43
CA LEU A 190 -2.65 -9.33 0.20
C LEU A 190 -3.75 -10.34 0.58
N PRO A 191 -3.65 -11.65 0.27
CA PRO A 191 -4.66 -12.60 0.72
C PRO A 191 -4.84 -12.61 2.24
N ILE A 192 -3.75 -12.57 3.01
CA ILE A 192 -3.80 -12.55 4.48
C ILE A 192 -4.49 -11.28 4.98
N ILE A 193 -4.20 -10.14 4.37
CA ILE A 193 -4.85 -8.86 4.71
C ILE A 193 -6.35 -8.94 4.48
N ILE A 194 -6.79 -9.51 3.36
CA ILE A 194 -8.22 -9.68 3.06
C ILE A 194 -8.88 -10.61 4.09
N GLU A 195 -8.25 -11.74 4.43
CA GLU A 195 -8.77 -12.64 5.48
C GLU A 195 -8.92 -11.92 6.83
N ILE A 196 -7.90 -11.17 7.27
CA ILE A 196 -7.95 -10.41 8.53
C ILE A 196 -9.04 -9.33 8.49
N THR A 197 -9.09 -8.55 7.41
CA THR A 197 -10.01 -7.40 7.31
C THR A 197 -11.48 -7.82 7.12
N ASN A 198 -11.72 -9.05 6.67
CA ASN A 198 -13.06 -9.65 6.60
C ASN A 198 -13.59 -10.14 7.96
N LEU A 199 -12.74 -10.25 8.99
CA LEU A 199 -13.21 -10.57 10.35
C LEU A 199 -14.12 -9.45 10.87
N SER A 200 -15.15 -9.82 11.62
CA SER A 200 -16.20 -8.90 12.10
C SER A 200 -15.66 -7.67 12.83
N GLU A 201 -14.61 -7.88 13.62
CA GLU A 201 -13.92 -6.87 14.41
C GLU A 201 -13.14 -5.84 13.56
N PHE A 202 -12.84 -6.11 12.28
CA PHE A 202 -12.15 -5.17 11.38
C PHE A 202 -13.07 -4.54 10.33
N LYS A 203 -14.28 -5.07 10.15
CA LYS A 203 -15.22 -4.65 9.10
C LYS A 203 -15.60 -3.16 9.17
N SER A 204 -15.76 -2.61 10.36
CA SER A 204 -16.07 -1.18 10.56
C SER A 204 -14.90 -0.24 10.24
N LEU A 205 -13.70 -0.78 10.04
CA LEU A 205 -12.47 -0.01 9.87
C LEU A 205 -12.04 0.18 8.42
N GLU A 206 -12.82 -0.37 7.47
CA GLU A 206 -12.51 -0.32 6.04
C GLU A 206 -12.21 1.10 5.54
N ARG A 207 -13.00 2.08 5.97
CA ARG A 207 -12.85 3.50 5.59
C ARG A 207 -11.50 4.15 5.97
N TYR A 208 -10.76 3.53 6.89
CA TYR A 208 -9.51 4.11 7.40
C TYR A 208 -8.28 3.61 6.64
N TRP A 209 -8.33 2.40 6.07
CA TRP A 209 -7.22 1.83 5.32
C TRP A 209 -7.51 1.70 3.84
N ARG A 210 -8.75 1.43 3.43
CA ARG A 210 -9.11 1.22 2.02
C ARG A 210 -9.43 2.57 1.37
N TYR A 211 -9.00 2.73 0.13
CA TYR A 211 -9.42 3.83 -0.72
C TYR A 211 -10.91 3.72 -1.07
N THR A 212 -11.57 4.85 -1.34
CA THR A 212 -12.95 4.86 -1.84
C THR A 212 -13.09 4.11 -3.17
N ALA A 213 -14.25 3.49 -3.38
CA ALA A 213 -14.55 2.77 -4.62
C ALA A 213 -14.29 3.63 -5.87
N LEU A 214 -13.60 3.03 -6.85
CA LEU A 214 -13.18 3.69 -8.07
C LEU A 214 -14.35 3.86 -9.04
N LYS A 215 -14.32 4.88 -9.88
CA LYS A 215 -15.38 5.12 -10.87
C LYS A 215 -15.44 4.08 -11.98
N CYS A 216 -14.33 3.41 -12.27
CA CYS A 216 -14.29 2.26 -13.16
C CYS A 216 -14.81 0.95 -12.54
N ASN A 217 -15.22 0.95 -11.26
CA ASN A 217 -15.65 -0.24 -10.51
C ASN A 217 -14.62 -1.38 -10.45
N ILE A 218 -13.35 -1.08 -10.72
CA ILE A 218 -12.24 -2.01 -10.55
C ILE A 218 -11.75 -1.88 -9.11
N ASP A 219 -11.49 -3.01 -8.46
CA ASP A 219 -10.75 -3.06 -7.20
C ASP A 219 -9.31 -3.49 -7.45
N PRO A 220 -8.34 -2.56 -7.42
CA PRO A 220 -6.92 -2.86 -7.57
C PRO A 220 -6.40 -4.01 -6.71
N LEU A 221 -6.83 -4.15 -5.45
CA LEU A 221 -6.29 -5.18 -4.55
C LEU A 221 -6.75 -6.56 -4.99
N ILE A 222 -8.05 -6.70 -5.23
CA ILE A 222 -8.66 -7.96 -5.65
C ILE A 222 -8.16 -8.36 -7.03
N GLU A 223 -8.07 -7.42 -7.97
CA GLU A 223 -7.58 -7.71 -9.32
C GLU A 223 -6.10 -8.10 -9.36
N ILE A 224 -5.25 -7.49 -8.53
CA ILE A 224 -3.84 -7.90 -8.41
C ILE A 224 -3.74 -9.34 -7.89
N MET A 225 -4.49 -9.68 -6.84
CA MET A 225 -4.53 -11.04 -6.30
C MET A 225 -5.03 -12.04 -7.35
N ASN A 226 -6.07 -11.68 -8.11
CA ASN A 226 -6.62 -12.53 -9.17
C ASN A 226 -5.64 -12.72 -10.32
N GLU A 227 -4.86 -11.69 -10.65
CA GLU A 227 -3.84 -11.77 -11.69
C GLU A 227 -2.71 -12.73 -11.30
N PHE A 228 -2.20 -12.65 -10.07
CA PHE A 228 -1.15 -13.56 -9.59
C PHE A 228 -1.58 -15.03 -9.44
N LYS A 229 -2.89 -15.32 -9.40
CA LYS A 229 -3.40 -16.69 -9.44
C LYS A 229 -3.31 -17.32 -10.84
N GLN A 230 -3.09 -16.53 -11.89
CA GLN A 230 -3.00 -17.03 -13.25
C GLN A 230 -1.63 -17.65 -13.53
N LYS A 231 -1.60 -18.68 -14.37
CA LYS A 231 -0.36 -19.38 -14.76
C LYS A 231 0.64 -18.47 -15.47
N ASN A 232 0.15 -17.51 -16.26
CA ASN A 232 0.95 -16.55 -17.04
C ASN A 232 0.45 -15.13 -16.75
N PHE A 233 0.73 -14.62 -15.56
CA PHE A 233 0.31 -13.28 -15.15
C PHE A 233 1.03 -12.17 -15.93
N ASP A 234 0.36 -11.03 -16.14
CA ASP A 234 0.90 -9.86 -16.86
C ASP A 234 1.35 -8.75 -15.89
N PHE A 235 2.67 -8.57 -15.76
CA PHE A 235 3.25 -7.47 -14.97
C PHE A 235 2.81 -6.09 -15.44
N GLY A 236 2.52 -5.92 -16.74
CA GLY A 236 1.88 -4.73 -17.26
C GLY A 236 0.54 -4.50 -16.55
N LYS A 237 -0.37 -5.47 -16.58
CA LYS A 237 -1.68 -5.34 -15.90
C LYS A 237 -1.51 -5.00 -14.42
N ILE A 238 -0.58 -5.66 -13.71
CA ILE A 238 -0.27 -5.36 -12.31
C ILE A 238 0.17 -3.91 -12.12
N ALA A 239 1.09 -3.41 -12.96
CA ALA A 239 1.54 -2.02 -12.92
C ALA A 239 0.39 -1.01 -13.09
N TYR A 240 -0.56 -1.27 -14.00
CA TYR A 240 -1.74 -0.42 -14.15
C TYR A 240 -2.65 -0.45 -12.95
N LEU A 241 -2.93 -1.65 -12.42
CA LEU A 241 -3.72 -1.78 -11.20
C LEU A 241 -3.06 -1.04 -10.04
N LYS A 242 -1.73 -1.06 -9.95
CA LYS A 242 -1.00 -0.31 -8.93
C LYS A 242 -1.11 1.19 -9.14
N GLU A 243 -1.06 1.67 -10.37
CA GLU A 243 -1.27 3.08 -10.67
C GLU A 243 -2.70 3.54 -10.35
N LEU A 244 -3.70 2.72 -10.63
CA LEU A 244 -5.07 2.95 -10.16
C LEU A 244 -5.08 3.05 -8.62
N GLY A 245 -4.52 2.06 -7.90
CA GLY A 245 -4.46 2.08 -6.44
C GLY A 245 -3.74 3.31 -5.87
N ARG A 246 -2.63 3.73 -6.48
CA ARG A 246 -1.86 4.91 -6.08
C ARG A 246 -2.69 6.18 -6.25
N ALA A 247 -3.31 6.36 -7.42
CA ALA A 247 -4.16 7.50 -7.71
C ALA A 247 -5.42 7.53 -6.81
N ALA A 248 -5.92 6.37 -6.40
CA ALA A 248 -7.04 6.27 -5.45
C ALA A 248 -6.67 6.89 -4.11
N TYR A 249 -5.55 6.45 -3.51
CA TYR A 249 -5.07 6.99 -2.22
C TYR A 249 -4.70 8.47 -2.28
N ASN A 250 -4.30 8.97 -3.45
CA ASN A 250 -3.93 10.37 -3.66
C ASN A 250 -5.10 11.21 -4.19
N ASN A 251 -6.30 10.66 -4.30
CA ASN A 251 -7.46 11.40 -4.82
C ASN A 251 -7.83 12.55 -3.88
N PRO A 252 -7.77 13.82 -4.32
CA PRO A 252 -8.15 14.96 -3.49
C PRO A 252 -9.67 15.05 -3.26
N LEU A 253 -10.48 14.36 -4.07
CA LEU A 253 -11.94 14.28 -3.92
C LEU A 253 -12.38 13.18 -2.95
N GLU A 254 -11.45 12.57 -2.21
CA GLU A 254 -11.75 11.62 -1.15
C GLU A 254 -11.87 12.33 0.21
N ASN A 255 -12.98 12.12 0.94
CA ASN A 255 -13.13 12.70 2.27
C ASN A 255 -12.29 11.91 3.28
N LYS A 256 -11.12 12.45 3.62
CA LYS A 256 -10.17 11.84 4.56
C LYS A 256 -10.45 12.16 6.03
N GLY A 257 -11.69 12.51 6.38
CA GLY A 257 -12.12 12.70 7.77
C GLY A 257 -12.25 14.15 8.23
N PHE A 258 -12.30 15.12 7.31
CA PHE A 258 -12.65 16.49 7.66
C PHE A 258 -14.17 16.66 7.67
N GLY A 259 -14.68 17.57 8.52
CA GLY A 259 -16.12 17.86 8.59
C GLY A 259 -16.70 18.14 7.19
N ILE A 260 -17.83 17.49 6.89
CA ILE A 260 -18.47 17.42 5.56
C ILE A 260 -18.51 18.79 4.87
N ASN A 261 -18.86 19.84 5.60
CA ASN A 261 -18.98 21.21 5.08
C ASN A 261 -17.66 21.81 4.60
N TYR A 262 -16.52 21.52 5.27
CA TYR A 262 -15.21 22.01 4.85
C TYR A 262 -14.73 21.27 3.60
N PHE A 263 -14.99 19.97 3.55
CA PHE A 263 -14.65 19.11 2.42
C PHE A 263 -15.40 19.52 1.15
N GLU A 264 -16.71 19.76 1.23
CA GLU A 264 -17.53 20.19 0.09
C GLU A 264 -17.09 21.56 -0.48
N ARG A 265 -16.77 22.52 0.39
CA ARG A 265 -16.25 23.83 -0.05
C ARG A 265 -14.88 23.70 -0.72
N GLY A 266 -14.00 22.87 -0.17
CA GLY A 266 -12.70 22.55 -0.76
C GLY A 266 -12.83 21.96 -2.16
N ASN A 267 -13.73 20.99 -2.33
CA ASN A 267 -13.98 20.35 -3.63
C ASN A 267 -14.51 21.34 -4.65
N LYS A 268 -15.46 22.21 -4.31
CA LYS A 268 -15.97 23.24 -5.24
C LYS A 268 -14.85 24.17 -5.75
N LYS A 269 -13.93 24.58 -4.87
CA LYS A 269 -12.78 25.41 -5.27
C LYS A 269 -11.80 24.65 -6.16
N LEU A 270 -11.55 23.37 -5.85
CA LEU A 270 -10.70 22.50 -6.64
C LEU A 270 -11.29 22.28 -8.04
N LEU A 271 -12.57 21.92 -8.16
CA LEU A 271 -13.24 21.68 -9.44
C LEU A 271 -13.18 22.91 -10.36
N ARG A 272 -13.44 24.11 -9.83
CA ARG A 272 -13.27 25.37 -10.60
C ARG A 272 -11.83 25.61 -11.06
N ARG A 273 -10.84 25.20 -10.27
CA ARG A 273 -9.43 25.29 -10.67
C ARG A 273 -9.11 24.28 -11.79
N LEU A 274 -9.64 23.06 -11.68
CA LEU A 274 -9.47 22.02 -12.68
C LEU A 274 -10.11 22.41 -14.02
N GLU A 275 -11.28 23.07 -14.01
CA GLU A 275 -11.91 23.62 -15.22
C GLU A 275 -10.99 24.60 -15.96
N LYS A 276 -10.37 25.54 -15.23
CA LYS A 276 -9.43 26.50 -15.84
C LYS A 276 -8.17 25.83 -16.39
N ILE A 277 -7.62 24.84 -15.68
CA ILE A 277 -6.46 24.08 -16.16
C ILE A 277 -6.84 23.32 -17.44
N ARG A 278 -8.03 22.70 -17.46
CA ARG A 278 -8.56 22.00 -18.63
C ARG A 278 -8.68 22.92 -19.84
N GLU A 279 -9.22 24.12 -19.68
CA GLU A 279 -9.33 25.12 -20.76
C GLU A 279 -7.97 25.56 -21.33
N LEU A 280 -6.93 25.59 -20.49
CA LEU A 280 -5.56 25.88 -20.93
C LEU A 280 -4.95 24.69 -21.68
N GLU A 281 -5.12 23.48 -21.17
CA GLU A 281 -4.59 22.25 -21.78
C GLU A 281 -5.25 21.96 -23.14
N GLN A 282 -6.51 22.32 -23.35
CA GLN A 282 -7.17 22.22 -24.67
C GLN A 282 -6.49 23.05 -25.77
N LYS A 283 -5.68 24.05 -25.40
CA LYS A 283 -4.93 24.89 -26.35
C LYS A 283 -3.53 24.34 -26.64
N ASN A 284 -3.11 23.27 -25.97
CA ASN A 284 -1.81 22.65 -26.15
C ASN A 284 -1.86 21.75 -27.40
N GLU A 285 -0.91 21.94 -28.32
CA GLU A 285 -0.85 21.22 -29.61
C GLU A 285 -0.69 19.70 -29.44
N ASN A 286 -0.08 19.26 -28.34
CA ASN A 286 0.16 17.85 -28.06
C ASN A 286 -1.03 17.16 -27.37
N VAL A 287 -2.08 17.90 -27.00
CA VAL A 287 -3.28 17.35 -26.38
C VAL A 287 -4.24 16.89 -27.47
N SER A 288 -4.45 15.58 -27.56
CA SER A 288 -5.37 14.98 -28.51
C SER A 288 -6.81 15.08 -28.01
N GLU A 289 -7.04 14.71 -26.75
CA GLU A 289 -8.37 14.72 -26.15
C GLU A 289 -8.33 14.80 -24.62
N ILE A 290 -9.46 15.21 -24.03
CA ILE A 290 -9.66 15.21 -22.59
C ILE A 290 -10.88 14.33 -22.27
N LYS A 291 -10.65 13.24 -21.55
CA LYS A 291 -11.65 12.24 -21.19
C LYS A 291 -12.00 12.26 -19.71
N THR A 292 -13.08 11.56 -19.38
CA THR A 292 -13.45 11.26 -18.00
C THR A 292 -12.43 10.29 -17.40
N CYS A 293 -11.86 10.67 -16.26
CA CYS A 293 -10.89 9.86 -15.57
C CYS A 293 -11.56 8.62 -14.94
N PRO A 294 -11.05 7.40 -15.19
CA PRO A 294 -11.61 6.16 -14.62
C PRO A 294 -11.47 6.10 -13.09
N MET A 295 -10.60 6.93 -12.51
CA MET A 295 -10.34 6.99 -11.07
C MET A 295 -11.30 7.91 -10.34
N CYS A 296 -11.22 9.22 -10.63
CA CYS A 296 -12.00 10.23 -9.92
C CYS A 296 -13.37 10.50 -10.55
N GLY A 297 -13.57 10.17 -11.83
CA GLY A 297 -14.84 10.40 -12.55
C GLY A 297 -15.02 11.80 -13.10
N GLU A 298 -14.03 12.67 -12.91
CA GLU A 298 -14.02 14.02 -13.48
C GLU A 298 -13.44 14.00 -14.90
N SER A 299 -13.88 14.94 -15.74
CA SER A 299 -13.34 15.15 -17.10
C SER A 299 -11.97 15.83 -17.06
N THR A 300 -10.99 15.11 -16.52
CA THR A 300 -9.66 15.60 -16.19
C THR A 300 -8.53 14.69 -16.67
N LEU A 301 -8.83 13.63 -17.42
CA LEU A 301 -7.82 12.76 -18.02
C LEU A 301 -7.38 13.34 -19.36
N ILE A 302 -6.18 13.89 -19.42
CA ILE A 302 -5.58 14.48 -20.62
C ILE A 302 -4.80 13.39 -21.34
N ILE A 303 -5.03 13.25 -22.64
CA ILE A 303 -4.35 12.28 -23.49
C ILE A 303 -3.43 13.06 -24.41
N TYR A 304 -2.14 12.81 -24.26
CA TYR A 304 -1.09 13.42 -25.06
C TYR A 304 -0.64 12.45 -26.16
N GLU A 305 -0.67 12.95 -27.39
CA GLU A 305 -0.23 12.22 -28.57
C GLU A 305 0.96 12.91 -29.22
N ASP A 306 1.81 12.12 -29.86
CA ASP A 306 2.95 12.57 -30.63
C ASP A 306 3.02 11.76 -31.93
N ILE A 307 3.79 12.25 -32.90
CA ILE A 307 3.99 11.61 -34.21
C ILE A 307 5.41 11.08 -34.27
N GLU A 308 5.55 9.76 -34.44
CA GLU A 308 6.83 9.14 -34.75
C GLU A 308 6.90 8.99 -36.28
N SER A 309 8.00 9.45 -36.89
CA SER A 309 8.22 9.38 -38.33
C SER A 309 9.51 8.62 -38.63
N GLU A 310 9.43 7.69 -39.56
CA GLU A 310 10.59 7.01 -40.14
C GLU A 310 11.04 7.76 -41.38
N TYR A 311 12.35 7.92 -41.52
CA TYR A 311 12.97 8.63 -42.64
C TYR A 311 14.01 7.71 -43.27
N ASP A 312 13.97 7.60 -44.59
CA ASP A 312 15.05 7.02 -45.39
C ASP A 312 15.77 8.11 -46.18
N VAL A 313 16.97 7.78 -46.65
CA VAL A 313 17.73 8.67 -47.54
C VAL A 313 17.59 8.15 -48.96
N VAL A 314 16.91 8.91 -49.82
CA VAL A 314 16.77 8.61 -51.25
C VAL A 314 17.43 9.75 -52.02
N ASP A 315 18.38 9.42 -52.89
CA ASP A 315 19.16 10.39 -53.68
C ASP A 315 19.86 11.49 -52.87
N GLY A 316 20.22 11.20 -51.62
CA GLY A 316 20.90 12.14 -50.72
C GLY A 316 19.96 13.06 -49.94
N GLU A 317 18.64 12.95 -50.14
CA GLU A 317 17.63 13.70 -49.39
C GLU A 317 16.92 12.80 -48.38
N GLN A 318 16.60 13.34 -47.20
CA GLN A 318 15.77 12.65 -46.21
C GLN A 318 14.30 12.69 -46.64
N VAL A 319 13.72 11.52 -46.86
CA VAL A 319 12.32 11.36 -47.24
C VAL A 319 11.61 10.59 -46.11
N CYS A 320 10.50 11.14 -45.61
CA CYS A 320 9.63 10.46 -44.65
C CYS A 320 9.00 9.25 -45.34
N THR A 321 9.26 8.05 -44.85
CA THR A 321 8.75 6.79 -45.41
C THR A 321 7.52 6.28 -44.68
N ASP A 322 7.41 6.57 -43.38
CA ASP A 322 6.22 6.27 -42.59
C ASP A 322 6.05 7.30 -41.47
N ALA A 323 4.81 7.53 -41.03
CA ALA A 323 4.50 8.36 -39.88
C ALA A 323 3.23 7.86 -39.19
N TRP A 324 3.32 7.60 -37.88
CA TRP A 324 2.18 7.17 -37.09
C TRP A 324 2.04 8.00 -35.81
N LYS A 325 0.78 8.23 -35.43
CA LYS A 325 0.44 8.83 -34.13
C LYS A 325 0.50 7.78 -33.04
N TYR A 326 1.02 8.16 -31.89
CA TYR A 326 1.00 7.32 -30.70
C TYR A 326 0.69 8.13 -29.44
N THR A 327 -0.07 7.55 -28.53
CA THR A 327 -0.28 8.13 -27.20
C THR A 327 0.98 7.93 -26.37
N TYR A 328 1.64 9.03 -25.99
CA TYR A 328 2.85 8.94 -25.18
C TYR A 328 2.59 9.08 -23.68
N GLU A 329 1.49 9.72 -23.30
CA GLU A 329 1.10 9.95 -21.91
C GLU A 329 -0.42 10.11 -21.79
N ALA A 330 -1.00 9.52 -20.75
CA ALA A 330 -2.37 9.80 -20.31
C ALA A 330 -2.34 10.17 -18.83
N LYS A 331 -2.73 11.41 -18.49
CA LYS A 331 -2.57 11.97 -17.15
C LYS A 331 -3.81 12.66 -16.63
N CYS A 332 -4.20 12.32 -15.41
CA CYS A 332 -5.30 12.97 -14.71
C CYS A 332 -4.80 14.14 -13.86
N ILE A 333 -5.22 15.36 -14.20
CA ILE A 333 -4.87 16.56 -13.44
C ILE A 333 -5.56 16.65 -12.06
N CYS A 334 -6.54 15.79 -11.78
CA CYS A 334 -7.25 15.73 -10.50
C CYS A 334 -6.59 14.75 -9.51
N CYS A 335 -6.64 13.45 -9.81
CA CYS A 335 -6.16 12.40 -8.88
C CYS A 335 -4.72 11.94 -9.12
N THR A 336 -3.99 12.63 -10.01
CA THR A 336 -2.59 12.33 -10.39
C THR A 336 -2.38 11.02 -11.16
N PHE A 337 -3.42 10.27 -11.49
CA PHE A 337 -3.32 9.04 -12.29
C PHE A 337 -2.52 9.30 -13.57
N GLU A 338 -1.52 8.47 -13.87
CA GLU A 338 -0.63 8.69 -15.01
C GLU A 338 -0.12 7.38 -15.61
N ILE A 339 -0.24 7.25 -16.93
CA ILE A 339 0.29 6.12 -17.71
C ILE A 339 1.10 6.68 -18.87
N ASN A 340 2.29 6.12 -19.11
CA ASN A 340 3.19 6.55 -20.19
C ASN A 340 3.30 5.51 -21.32
N LYS A 341 3.99 5.85 -22.41
CA LYS A 341 4.23 4.97 -23.56
C LYS A 341 4.89 3.64 -23.23
N ASN A 342 5.65 3.58 -22.13
CA ASN A 342 6.24 2.33 -21.65
C ASN A 342 5.17 1.34 -21.16
N TYR A 343 3.91 1.75 -21.11
CA TYR A 343 2.80 0.89 -20.75
C TYR A 343 2.02 0.36 -21.98
N VAL A 344 2.03 1.10 -23.08
CA VAL A 344 1.28 0.74 -24.30
C VAL A 344 2.12 -0.25 -25.10
N LYS A 345 1.80 -1.55 -25.00
CA LYS A 345 2.31 -2.54 -25.96
C LYS A 345 2.00 -2.01 -27.37
N LYS A 346 3.03 -1.78 -28.20
CA LYS A 346 2.85 -1.50 -29.63
C LYS A 346 1.92 -2.59 -30.16
N ARG A 347 0.69 -2.25 -30.55
CA ARG A 347 -0.16 -3.16 -31.33
C ARG A 347 0.62 -3.39 -32.62
N LYS A 348 1.11 -4.62 -32.80
CA LYS A 348 1.64 -5.06 -34.09
C LYS A 348 0.48 -5.34 -35.03
#